data_AF-A0A1J3HIQ8-F1
#
_entry.id   AF-A0A1J3HIQ8-F1
#
_cell.length_a   1.000
_cell.length_b   1.000
_cell.length_c   1.000
_cell.angle_alpha   90.00
_cell.angle_beta   90.00
_cell.angle_gamma   90.00
#
_symmetry.space_group_name_H-M   'P 1'
#
loop_
_entity.id
_entity.type
_entity.pdbx_description
1 polymer ?
#
loop_
_entity_poly.entity_id
_entity_poly.type
_entity_poly.pdbx_seq_one_letter_code
_entity_poly.pdbx_strand_id
1 'polypeptide(L)'
;MTNDTSPIDASFLEVFCDVSGKNYRFTTGTKAEFAVSVINRKLGSLKSRVVYIEAEKEGEEAISFGDDAYLVNYGDGWKLKTVTDADFPGTEKKKVVFQRNLRSVSLCTIINEFQRFEVQKGFETRR
;
A
#
# COMPACT_ATOMS: atom_id res chain seq x y z
N MET A 1 7.89 22.86 40.71
CA MET A 1 8.21 21.62 39.98
C MET A 1 6.95 21.19 39.26
N THR A 2 6.69 21.78 38.10
CA THR A 2 5.53 21.44 37.25
C THR A 2 5.91 20.23 36.41
N ASN A 3 5.06 19.21 36.45
CA ASN A 3 5.22 17.99 35.68
C ASN A 3 5.08 18.30 34.19
N ASP A 4 6.20 18.37 33.48
CA ASP A 4 6.24 18.33 32.01
C ASP A 4 5.96 16.90 31.55
N THR A 5 4.72 16.45 31.75
CA THR A 5 4.19 15.36 30.95
C THR A 5 3.63 15.98 29.68
N SER A 6 4.50 16.24 28.71
CA SER A 6 4.05 16.33 27.32
C SER A 6 3.19 15.09 27.07
N PRO A 7 1.95 15.22 26.58
CA PRO A 7 1.20 14.04 26.18
C PRO A 7 2.13 13.30 25.22
N ILE A 8 2.35 12.01 25.44
CA ILE A 8 3.02 11.16 24.47
C ILE A 8 2.21 11.38 23.19
N ASP A 9 2.71 12.20 22.27
CA ASP A 9 2.01 12.54 21.04
C ASP A 9 1.92 11.23 20.28
N ALA A 10 0.80 10.53 20.50
CA ALA A 10 0.56 9.20 19.99
C ALA A 10 0.57 9.34 18.47
N SER A 11 1.71 9.01 17.86
CA SER A 11 1.95 9.27 16.45
C SER A 11 1.06 8.35 15.64
N PHE A 12 0.02 8.92 15.05
CA PHE A 12 -0.92 8.23 14.18
C PHE A 12 -0.70 8.61 12.72
N LEU A 13 -1.06 7.69 11.84
CA LEU A 13 -1.07 7.84 10.40
C LEU A 13 -2.51 7.99 9.94
N GLU A 14 -2.75 8.90 9.00
CA GLU A 14 -4.05 9.06 8.33
C GLU A 14 -3.98 8.44 6.95
N VAL A 15 -4.96 7.57 6.67
CA VAL A 15 -5.17 6.96 5.36
C VAL A 15 -6.49 7.45 4.81
N PHE A 16 -6.46 8.17 3.69
CA PHE A 16 -7.65 8.63 3.00
C PHE A 16 -8.27 7.50 2.17
N CYS A 17 -9.58 7.38 2.21
CA CYS A 17 -10.31 6.38 1.43
C CYS A 17 -11.31 7.04 0.50
N ASP A 18 -11.03 7.00 -0.81
CA ASP A 18 -11.88 7.57 -1.85
C ASP A 18 -13.30 7.02 -1.83
N VAL A 19 -13.46 5.71 -1.56
CA VAL A 19 -14.78 5.04 -1.52
C VAL A 19 -15.68 5.62 -0.42
N SER A 20 -15.11 5.97 0.73
CA SER A 20 -15.88 6.50 1.86
C SER A 20 -15.82 8.02 2.00
N GLY A 21 -14.88 8.68 1.31
CA GLY A 21 -14.55 10.09 1.48
C GLY A 21 -14.03 10.44 2.88
N LYS A 22 -13.44 9.48 3.61
CA LYS A 22 -13.03 9.64 5.01
C LYS A 22 -11.57 9.30 5.21
N ASN A 23 -10.98 9.92 6.24
CA ASN A 23 -9.67 9.55 6.77
C ASN A 23 -9.81 8.52 7.89
N TYR A 24 -9.03 7.45 7.81
CA TYR A 24 -8.89 6.44 8.85
C TYR A 24 -7.56 6.61 9.57
N ARG A 25 -7.58 6.61 10.90
CA ARG A 25 -6.39 6.76 11.74
C ARG A 25 -5.87 5.41 12.21
N PHE A 26 -4.56 5.20 12.06
CA PHE A 26 -3.83 4.01 12.49
C PHE A 26 -2.62 4.41 13.32
N THR A 27 -2.13 3.53 14.20
CA THR A 27 -0.85 3.77 14.87
C THR A 27 0.29 3.61 13.87
N THR A 28 1.38 4.35 14.06
CA THR A 28 2.61 4.15 13.28
C THR A 28 3.09 2.70 13.40
N GLY A 29 3.56 2.09 12.31
CA GLY A 29 3.98 0.68 12.29
C GLY A 29 2.82 -0.32 12.20
N THR A 30 1.61 0.12 11.85
CA THR A 30 0.52 -0.80 11.49
C THR A 30 0.82 -1.48 10.16
N LYS A 31 0.58 -2.79 10.04
CA LYS A 31 0.69 -3.50 8.76
C LYS A 31 -0.38 -3.03 7.76
N ALA A 32 0.00 -2.92 6.48
CA ALA A 32 -0.91 -2.50 5.42
C ALA A 32 -2.13 -3.43 5.29
N GLU A 33 -1.93 -4.76 5.32
CA GLU A 33 -3.04 -5.74 5.26
C GLU A 33 -4.06 -5.52 6.39
N PHE A 34 -3.58 -5.23 7.61
CA PHE A 34 -4.45 -4.97 8.75
C PHE A 34 -5.27 -3.69 8.53
N ALA A 35 -4.63 -2.61 8.08
CA ALA A 35 -5.31 -1.36 7.79
C ALA A 35 -6.38 -1.52 6.70
N VAL A 36 -6.06 -2.19 5.60
CA VAL A 36 -7.00 -2.53 4.52
C VAL A 36 -8.18 -3.35 5.07
N SER A 37 -7.92 -4.35 5.90
CA SER A 37 -8.96 -5.17 6.53
C SER A 37 -9.91 -4.34 7.40
N VAL A 38 -9.39 -3.41 8.20
CA VAL A 38 -10.19 -2.51 9.04
C VAL A 38 -11.04 -1.58 8.19
N ILE A 39 -10.46 -0.98 7.13
CA ILE A 39 -11.19 -0.08 6.24
C ILE A 39 -12.31 -0.84 5.53
N ASN A 40 -12.02 -2.00 4.93
CA ASN A 40 -13.02 -2.81 4.24
C ASN A 40 -14.17 -3.24 5.16
N ARG A 41 -13.91 -3.59 6.43
CA ARG A 41 -14.97 -3.88 7.41
C ARG A 41 -15.84 -2.65 7.70
N LYS A 42 -15.25 -1.46 7.74
CA LYS A 42 -15.98 -0.19 7.95
C LYS A 42 -16.73 0.28 6.71
N LEU A 43 -16.29 -0.10 5.51
CA LEU A 43 -17.00 0.15 4.25
C LEU A 43 -18.27 -0.71 4.13
N GLY A 44 -18.30 -1.89 4.76
CA GLY A 44 -19.48 -2.74 4.80
C GLY A 44 -19.89 -3.26 3.41
N SER A 45 -21.10 -2.95 2.98
CA SER A 45 -21.71 -3.45 1.72
C SER A 45 -21.41 -2.58 0.49
N LEU A 46 -20.43 -1.66 0.56
CA LEU A 46 -20.06 -0.82 -0.58
C LEU A 46 -19.55 -1.68 -1.75
N LYS A 47 -19.81 -1.20 -2.97
CA LYS A 47 -19.56 -1.95 -4.21
C LYS A 47 -18.07 -2.11 -4.51
N SER A 48 -17.25 -1.12 -4.16
CA SER A 48 -15.81 -1.13 -4.37
C SER A 48 -15.08 -1.50 -3.09
N ARG A 49 -14.11 -2.41 -3.21
CA ARG A 49 -13.25 -2.84 -2.09
C ARG A 49 -11.88 -2.21 -2.22
N VAL A 50 -11.31 -1.87 -1.09
CA VAL A 50 -9.91 -1.46 -1.01
C VAL A 50 -9.04 -2.68 -1.24
N VAL A 51 -8.10 -2.57 -2.17
CA VAL A 51 -7.13 -3.62 -2.52
C VAL A 51 -5.84 -3.42 -1.75
N TYR A 52 -5.27 -2.22 -1.79
CA TYR A 52 -4.06 -1.85 -1.03
C TYR A 52 -4.03 -0.37 -0.69
N ILE A 53 -2.96 0.06 -0.02
CA ILE A 53 -2.70 1.45 0.35
C ILE A 53 -1.45 1.91 -0.39
N GLU A 54 -1.43 3.14 -0.86
CA GLU A 54 -0.26 3.79 -1.45
C GLU A 54 0.02 5.13 -0.76
N ALA A 55 1.26 5.61 -0.86
CA ALA A 55 1.60 6.98 -0.54
C ALA A 55 1.65 7.78 -1.86
N GLU A 56 0.87 8.84 -1.94
CA GLU A 56 0.80 9.72 -3.11
C GLU A 56 1.34 11.10 -2.75
N LYS A 57 2.06 11.70 -3.69
CA LYS A 57 2.53 13.08 -3.64
C LYS A 57 2.42 13.69 -5.04
N GLU A 58 2.02 14.95 -5.11
CA GLU A 58 1.84 15.64 -6.38
C GLU A 58 3.15 15.73 -7.16
N GLY A 59 3.13 15.25 -8.42
CA GLY A 59 4.29 15.27 -9.31
C GLY A 59 5.31 14.14 -9.08
N GLU A 60 5.06 13.23 -8.13
CA GLU A 60 5.91 12.07 -7.86
C GLU A 60 5.14 10.75 -8.11
N GLU A 61 5.89 9.67 -8.34
CA GLU A 61 5.29 8.34 -8.49
C GLU A 61 4.81 7.81 -7.13
N ALA A 62 3.60 7.25 -7.11
CA ALA A 62 3.01 6.73 -5.89
C ALA A 62 3.74 5.47 -5.39
N ILE A 63 3.90 5.38 -4.07
CA ILE A 63 4.59 4.25 -3.43
C ILE A 63 3.55 3.26 -2.91
N SER A 64 3.44 2.09 -3.54
CA SER A 64 2.52 1.04 -3.12
C SER A 64 3.04 0.25 -1.90
N PHE A 65 2.18 0.00 -0.92
CA PHE A 65 2.49 -0.85 0.23
C PHE A 65 2.03 -2.28 -0.03
N GLY A 66 2.96 -3.24 0.06
CA GLY A 66 2.60 -4.66 0.07
C GLY A 66 1.93 -5.08 1.37
N ASP A 67 1.27 -6.24 1.38
CA ASP A 67 0.45 -6.73 2.51
C ASP A 67 1.22 -6.77 3.85
N ASP A 68 2.46 -7.25 3.81
CA ASP A 68 3.34 -7.35 4.98
C ASP A 68 4.11 -6.05 5.31
N ALA A 69 3.99 -5.01 4.48
CA ALA A 69 4.66 -3.75 4.71
C ALA A 69 4.02 -2.99 5.87
N TYR A 70 4.85 -2.26 6.61
CA TYR A 70 4.39 -1.34 7.63
C TYR A 70 4.03 0.01 7.02
N LEU A 71 2.91 0.59 7.43
CA LEU A 71 2.55 1.95 7.09
C LEU A 71 3.57 2.91 7.73
N VAL A 72 4.10 3.81 6.91
CA VAL A 72 5.06 4.83 7.31
C VAL A 72 4.62 6.19 6.78
N ASN A 73 4.98 7.25 7.51
CA ASN A 73 4.84 8.61 7.02
C ASN A 73 6.13 9.00 6.27
N TYR A 74 6.02 9.35 5.00
CA TYR A 74 7.14 9.82 4.18
C TYR A 74 7.44 11.31 4.34
N GLY A 75 6.66 12.03 5.17
CA GLY A 75 6.87 13.44 5.48
C GLY A 75 6.11 14.37 4.54
N ASP A 76 6.60 15.60 4.42
CA ASP A 76 5.87 16.70 3.79
C ASP A 76 5.43 16.39 2.34
N GLY A 77 4.14 16.59 2.09
CA GLY A 77 3.51 16.40 0.80
C GLY A 77 3.06 14.97 0.50
N TRP A 78 3.52 13.97 1.25
CA TRP A 78 3.07 12.59 1.09
C TRP A 78 1.78 12.34 1.87
N LYS A 79 0.82 11.70 1.21
CA LYS A 79 -0.46 11.32 1.80
C LYS A 79 -0.73 9.84 1.55
N LEU A 80 -1.15 9.11 2.58
CA LEU A 80 -1.57 7.73 2.41
C LEU A 80 -3.01 7.71 1.88
N LYS A 81 -3.24 6.94 0.82
CA LYS A 81 -4.57 6.74 0.22
C LYS A 81 -4.83 5.27 -0.06
N THR A 82 -6.10 4.90 -0.16
CA THR A 82 -6.51 3.55 -0.56
C THR A 82 -6.68 3.45 -2.06
N VAL A 83 -6.24 2.34 -2.65
CA VAL A 83 -6.55 1.98 -4.04
C VAL A 83 -7.64 0.92 -4.05
N THR A 84 -8.59 1.03 -4.98
CA THR A 84 -9.78 0.18 -5.04
C THR A 84 -9.74 -0.75 -6.24
N ASP A 85 -10.58 -1.79 -6.22
CA ASP A 85 -10.72 -2.73 -7.34
C ASP A 85 -11.30 -2.06 -8.60
N ALA A 86 -12.06 -0.97 -8.44
CA ALA A 86 -12.57 -0.18 -9.55
C ALA A 86 -11.47 0.56 -10.32
N ASP A 87 -10.35 0.86 -9.65
CA ASP A 87 -9.19 1.51 -10.27
C ASP A 87 -8.36 0.52 -11.11
N PHE A 88 -8.68 -0.78 -11.04
CA PHE A 88 -8.13 -1.83 -11.87
C PHE A 88 -9.12 -2.24 -12.98
N PRO A 89 -9.06 -1.65 -14.18
CA PRO A 89 -9.85 -2.08 -15.32
C PRO A 89 -9.30 -3.42 -15.87
N GLY A 90 -9.51 -4.52 -15.13
CA GLY A 90 -8.90 -5.78 -15.51
C GLY A 90 -9.07 -6.92 -14.53
N THR A 91 -10.29 -7.24 -14.08
CA THR A 91 -10.74 -8.64 -13.92
C THR A 91 -12.20 -8.71 -13.46
N GLU A 92 -13.11 -8.95 -14.40
CA GLU A 92 -14.33 -9.68 -14.06
C GLU A 92 -13.93 -11.08 -13.56
N LYS A 93 -14.02 -11.33 -12.25
CA LYS A 93 -14.07 -12.71 -11.74
C LYS A 93 -15.19 -12.88 -10.73
N LYS A 94 -16.22 -13.60 -11.22
CA LYS A 94 -17.30 -14.25 -10.50
C LYS A 94 -16.82 -14.80 -9.15
N LYS A 95 -17.70 -14.75 -8.14
CA LYS A 95 -17.56 -15.44 -6.85
C LYS A 95 -16.99 -16.84 -7.05
N VAL A 96 -15.73 -17.04 -6.70
CA VAL A 96 -15.19 -18.37 -6.45
C VAL A 96 -14.56 -18.33 -5.07
N VAL A 97 -15.19 -19.08 -4.16
CA VAL A 97 -14.58 -19.53 -2.92
C VAL A 97 -13.31 -20.29 -3.33
N PHE A 98 -12.15 -19.64 -3.29
CA PHE A 98 -10.88 -20.31 -3.54
C PHE A 98 -10.11 -20.40 -2.23
N GLN A 99 -10.31 -21.55 -1.59
CA GLN A 99 -9.45 -22.08 -0.57
C GLN A 99 -7.99 -22.00 -1.01
N ARG A 100 -7.12 -21.73 -0.04
CA ARG A 100 -5.66 -21.80 -0.12
C ARG A 100 -5.18 -22.88 -1.10
N ASN A 101 -4.44 -22.48 -2.12
CA ASN A 101 -3.24 -23.18 -2.61
C ASN A 101 -2.54 -22.29 -3.64
N LEU A 102 -1.38 -21.75 -3.25
CA LEU A 102 -0.37 -21.32 -4.21
C LEU A 102 0.04 -22.52 -5.05
N ARG A 103 0.05 -22.37 -6.38
CA ARG A 103 1.02 -23.01 -7.29
C ARG A 103 0.89 -22.39 -8.68
N SER A 104 1.82 -21.46 -8.93
CA SER A 104 2.59 -21.30 -10.17
C SER A 104 1.87 -21.58 -11.49
N VAL A 105 1.49 -20.51 -12.21
CA VAL A 105 1.91 -20.37 -13.62
C VAL A 105 2.16 -18.88 -13.93
N SER A 106 3.44 -18.57 -14.15
CA SER A 106 4.05 -17.46 -14.89
C SER A 106 3.70 -16.00 -14.55
N LEU A 107 4.39 -15.46 -13.54
CA LEU A 107 4.69 -14.02 -13.39
C LEU A 107 5.89 -13.57 -14.27
N CYS A 108 6.29 -14.37 -15.27
CA CYS A 108 7.58 -14.22 -15.98
C CYS A 108 7.64 -13.11 -17.05
N THR A 109 6.62 -12.28 -17.26
CA THR A 109 6.70 -11.24 -18.31
C THR A 109 7.02 -9.83 -17.80
N ILE A 110 6.72 -9.45 -16.56
CA ILE A 110 6.96 -8.05 -16.12
C ILE A 110 8.14 -7.93 -15.15
N ILE A 111 8.53 -8.99 -14.44
CA ILE A 111 9.72 -8.97 -13.56
C ILE A 111 11.02 -9.23 -14.36
N ASN A 112 10.94 -9.62 -15.65
CA ASN A 112 12.11 -9.95 -16.48
C ASN A 112 12.73 -8.77 -17.27
N GLU A 113 12.20 -7.54 -17.18
CA GLU A 113 12.88 -6.39 -17.81
C GLU A 113 13.70 -5.52 -16.84
N PHE A 114 13.39 -5.50 -15.55
CA PHE A 114 14.12 -4.62 -14.62
C PHE A 114 15.45 -5.21 -14.11
N GLN A 115 15.64 -6.53 -14.14
CA GLN A 115 16.96 -7.13 -13.87
C GLN A 115 17.94 -7.03 -15.06
N ARG A 116 17.48 -6.59 -16.25
CA ARG A 116 18.34 -6.44 -17.43
C ARG A 116 18.96 -5.05 -17.56
N PHE A 117 18.54 -4.07 -16.75
CA PHE A 117 19.14 -2.73 -16.73
C PHE A 117 20.24 -2.54 -15.66
N GLU A 118 20.24 -3.34 -14.59
CA GLU A 118 21.25 -3.23 -13.51
C GLU A 118 22.51 -4.10 -13.70
N VAL A 119 22.75 -4.64 -14.90
CA VAL A 119 24.05 -5.31 -15.24
C VAL A 119 24.90 -4.45 -16.19
N GLN A 120 24.45 -3.27 -16.62
CA GLN A 120 25.21 -2.41 -17.55
C GLN A 120 26.01 -1.27 -16.88
N LYS A 121 26.12 -1.25 -15.55
CA LYS A 121 26.85 -0.19 -14.79
C LYS A 121 27.89 -0.73 -13.81
N GLY A 122 28.46 -1.91 -14.06
CA GLY A 122 29.58 -2.42 -13.27
C GLY A 122 30.48 -3.34 -14.09
N PHE A 123 31.77 -2.98 -14.15
CA PHE A 123 32.90 -3.69 -14.78
C PHE A 123 33.18 -3.40 -16.27
N GLU A 124 33.90 -2.30 -16.51
CA GLU A 124 35.05 -2.35 -17.42
C GLU A 124 36.30 -2.05 -16.57
N THR A 125 37.04 -3.10 -16.21
CA THR A 125 38.32 -3.04 -15.52
C THR A 125 39.42 -3.36 -16.52
N ARG A 126 40.47 -2.51 -16.55
CA ARG A 126 41.83 -2.76 -17.07
C ARG A 126 41.96 -3.21 -18.53
N ARG A 127 42.65 -2.38 -19.32
CA ARG A 127 44.04 -2.67 -19.72
C ARG A 127 44.87 -1.41 -19.62
#